data_AF-A0AAD6TIZ0-F1
#
_entry.id   AF-A0AAD6TIZ0-F1
#
_cell.length_a   1.000
_cell.length_b   1.000
_cell.length_c   1.000
_cell.angle_alpha   90.00
_cell.angle_beta   90.00
_cell.angle_gamma   90.00
#
_symmetry.space_group_name_H-M   'P 1'
#
loop_
_entity.id
_entity.type
_entity.pdbx_description
1 polymer ?
#
loop_
_entity_poly.entity_id
_entity_poly.type
_entity_poly.pdbx_seq_one_letter_code
_entity_poly.pdbx_strand_id
1 'polypeptide(L)'
;MSTAQTIPFPAPSIFEAQKENAPLRQTTLLSALDKGIAKGRKRTITLVNGDELDLAASIPVTPEVLDAMRLRIIQLEDELATPPPAKRAKTAASASAVASTSSAAPTASSSKAEEKKRKMQVKKIFDHLKKECKSDSVKFQGSLKTIKFDEVLEQAEFETLFGGKGHLVQPTPQNKPKSVVTIIEFNNATHIQNFFGDELKPLKGNVWSRGGIPMRGFGFFGGGGGGLSKSIKQGSCDVTIRSLEVNYSKNNLKCTLKFEVGQVGGYGGGYDSDY
;
A
#
# COMPACT_ATOMS: atom_id res chain seq x y z
N MET A 1 -10.51 -56.81 -31.23
CA MET A 1 -10.43 -55.64 -32.12
C MET A 1 -11.32 -54.56 -31.51
N SER A 2 -10.73 -53.63 -30.76
CA SER A 2 -11.44 -52.63 -29.96
C SER A 2 -11.31 -51.28 -30.66
N THR A 3 -12.44 -50.73 -31.10
CA THR A 3 -12.54 -49.47 -31.83
C THR A 3 -12.47 -48.29 -30.85
N ALA A 4 -11.36 -47.56 -30.88
CA ALA A 4 -11.20 -46.32 -30.13
C ALA A 4 -12.02 -45.20 -30.78
N GLN A 5 -12.93 -44.62 -30.01
CA GLN A 5 -13.83 -43.54 -30.41
C GLN A 5 -13.14 -42.19 -30.15
N THR A 6 -12.63 -41.56 -31.22
CA THR A 6 -11.97 -40.26 -31.18
C THR A 6 -13.01 -39.15 -31.04
N ILE A 7 -12.97 -38.42 -29.92
CA ILE A 7 -13.81 -37.24 -29.66
C ILE A 7 -13.08 -36.00 -30.20
N PRO A 8 -13.69 -35.18 -31.07
CA PRO A 8 -13.07 -33.95 -31.55
C PRO A 8 -13.12 -32.82 -30.51
N PHE A 9 -11.96 -32.20 -30.27
CA PHE A 9 -11.81 -30.99 -29.47
C PHE A 9 -12.35 -29.76 -30.23
N PRO A 10 -13.20 -28.91 -29.62
CA PRO A 10 -13.57 -27.62 -30.20
C PRO A 10 -12.44 -26.59 -30.05
N ALA A 11 -12.20 -25.83 -31.13
CA ALA A 11 -11.20 -24.77 -31.22
C ALA A 11 -11.52 -23.58 -30.29
N PRO A 12 -10.51 -22.87 -29.76
CA PRO A 12 -10.72 -21.65 -28.97
C PRO A 12 -11.11 -20.48 -29.89
N SER A 13 -12.23 -19.84 -29.56
CA SER A 13 -12.68 -18.60 -30.18
C SER A 13 -11.77 -17.43 -29.82
N ILE A 14 -11.26 -16.76 -30.86
CA ILE A 14 -10.53 -15.50 -30.79
C ILE A 14 -11.56 -14.40 -30.56
N PHE A 15 -11.64 -13.85 -29.35
CA PHE A 15 -12.35 -12.61 -29.10
C PHE A 15 -11.36 -11.45 -29.08
N GLU A 16 -11.50 -10.65 -30.13
CA GLU A 16 -10.77 -9.45 -30.46
C GLU A 16 -11.09 -8.33 -29.47
N ALA A 17 -10.05 -7.61 -29.06
CA ALA A 17 -10.12 -6.54 -28.09
C ALA A 17 -10.70 -5.27 -28.73
N GLN A 18 -11.86 -4.80 -28.23
CA GLN A 18 -12.28 -3.42 -28.44
C GLN A 18 -11.91 -2.57 -27.22
N LYS A 19 -10.97 -1.67 -27.46
CA LYS A 19 -10.38 -0.72 -26.51
C LYS A 19 -11.21 0.56 -26.56
N GLU A 20 -12.16 0.71 -25.64
CA GLU A 20 -12.95 1.92 -25.51
C GLU A 20 -12.16 2.98 -24.72
N ASN A 21 -11.80 4.07 -25.39
CA ASN A 21 -11.12 5.23 -24.83
C ASN A 21 -12.14 6.07 -24.03
N ALA A 22 -12.14 5.94 -22.71
CA ALA A 22 -12.83 6.87 -21.83
C ALA A 22 -11.93 8.10 -21.55
N PRO A 23 -12.43 9.35 -21.70
CA PRO A 23 -11.66 10.54 -21.35
C PRO A 23 -11.47 10.62 -19.82
N LEU A 24 -10.19 10.65 -19.41
CA LEU A 24 -9.73 10.86 -18.04
C LEU A 24 -10.28 12.17 -17.48
N ARG A 25 -11.32 12.09 -16.63
CA ARG A 25 -11.78 13.23 -15.82
C ARG A 25 -10.75 13.51 -14.73
N GLN A 26 -9.83 14.44 -15.00
CA GLN A 26 -8.95 15.07 -14.01
C GLN A 26 -9.79 15.81 -12.95
N THR A 27 -10.25 15.11 -11.92
CA THR A 27 -11.05 15.67 -10.82
C THR A 27 -10.23 15.88 -9.54
N THR A 28 -8.98 15.39 -9.49
CA THR A 28 -8.12 15.44 -8.31
C THR A 28 -7.31 16.72 -8.14
N LEU A 29 -7.10 17.52 -9.20
CA LEU A 29 -6.39 18.82 -9.07
C LEU A 29 -7.25 19.91 -8.44
N LEU A 30 -8.57 19.88 -8.67
CA LEU A 30 -9.50 20.84 -8.07
C LEU A 30 -9.68 20.61 -6.56
N SER A 31 -9.59 19.36 -6.08
CA SER A 31 -9.78 19.04 -4.66
C SER A 31 -8.58 19.43 -3.77
N ALA A 32 -7.41 19.67 -4.37
CA ALA A 32 -6.21 20.10 -3.67
C ALA A 32 -6.13 21.62 -3.47
N LEU A 33 -6.79 22.42 -4.33
CA LEU A 33 -6.88 23.87 -4.14
C LEU A 33 -7.84 24.23 -2.98
N ASP A 34 -8.92 23.47 -2.81
CA ASP A 34 -9.99 23.84 -1.87
C ASP A 34 -9.64 23.57 -0.39
N LYS A 35 -8.65 22.71 -0.12
CA LYS A 35 -8.21 22.38 1.26
C LYS A 35 -7.09 23.27 1.79
N GLY A 36 -6.64 24.26 1.03
CA GLY A 36 -5.62 25.24 1.44
C GLY A 36 -6.18 26.52 2.04
N ILE A 37 -7.50 26.75 1.96
CA ILE A 37 -8.16 28.00 2.36
C ILE A 37 -8.73 27.83 3.78
N ALA A 38 -7.85 27.70 4.78
CA ALA A 38 -8.27 27.88 6.17
C ALA A 38 -7.13 28.46 7.01
N LYS A 39 -7.32 29.72 7.40
CA LYS A 39 -6.64 30.50 8.46
C LYS A 39 -5.23 31.03 8.17
N GLY A 40 -5.21 32.23 7.57
CA GLY A 40 -4.59 33.36 8.27
C GLY A 40 -3.17 33.80 7.89
N ARG A 41 -2.61 33.34 6.76
CA ARG A 41 -1.40 33.96 6.19
C ARG A 41 -1.71 34.59 4.84
N LYS A 42 -1.89 35.91 4.82
CA LYS A 42 -1.88 36.71 3.59
C LYS A 42 -0.54 36.47 2.90
N ARG A 43 -0.56 35.92 1.68
CA ARG A 43 0.65 35.73 0.86
C ARG A 43 0.64 36.83 -0.20
N THR A 44 1.01 38.02 0.24
CA THR A 44 1.13 39.18 -0.65
C THR A 44 2.56 39.25 -1.17
N ILE A 45 2.74 39.39 -2.48
CA ILE A 45 4.06 39.65 -3.08
C ILE A 45 4.05 41.09 -3.59
N THR A 46 5.02 41.89 -3.13
CA THR A 46 5.26 43.24 -3.64
C THR A 46 6.02 43.17 -4.96
N LEU A 47 5.42 43.72 -6.02
CA LEU A 47 6.04 43.89 -7.33
C LEU A 47 7.04 45.06 -7.31
N VAL A 48 7.92 45.12 -8.31
CA VAL A 48 8.99 46.14 -8.41
C VAL A 48 8.43 47.57 -8.53
N ASN A 49 7.19 47.70 -8.99
CA ASN A 49 6.47 48.98 -9.08
C ASN A 49 5.84 49.42 -7.75
N GLY A 50 5.96 48.61 -6.69
CA GLY A 50 5.39 48.88 -5.36
C GLY A 50 3.99 48.29 -5.14
N ASP A 51 3.39 47.66 -6.15
CA ASP A 51 2.05 47.08 -6.07
C ASP A 51 2.03 45.74 -5.32
N GLU A 52 1.02 45.53 -4.50
CA GLU A 52 0.81 44.33 -3.70
C GLU A 52 -0.11 43.32 -4.42
N LEU A 53 0.45 42.16 -4.81
CA LEU A 53 -0.30 41.11 -5.50
C LEU A 53 -0.77 40.03 -4.52
N ASP A 54 -2.10 39.81 -4.45
CA ASP A 54 -2.73 38.78 -3.62
C ASP A 54 -2.80 37.43 -4.36
N LEU A 55 -2.11 36.42 -3.84
CA LEU A 55 -2.02 35.07 -4.42
C LEU A 55 -3.26 34.19 -4.17
N ALA A 56 -4.25 34.68 -3.43
CA ALA A 56 -5.51 33.95 -3.18
C ALA A 56 -6.57 34.19 -4.27
N ALA A 57 -6.39 35.20 -5.13
CA ALA A 57 -7.27 35.51 -6.24
C ALA A 57 -6.72 34.95 -7.56
N SER A 58 -7.58 34.89 -8.59
CA SER A 58 -7.19 34.59 -9.97
C SER A 58 -6.08 35.56 -10.41
N ILE A 59 -4.84 35.08 -10.44
CA ILE A 59 -3.66 35.88 -10.79
C ILE A 59 -3.80 36.30 -12.26
N PRO A 60 -3.90 37.61 -12.57
CA PRO A 60 -3.86 38.06 -13.95
C PRO A 60 -2.48 37.72 -14.52
N VAL A 61 -2.46 36.94 -15.61
CA VAL A 61 -1.23 36.55 -16.30
C VAL A 61 -0.72 37.74 -17.11
N THR A 62 -0.13 38.70 -16.41
CA THR A 62 0.61 39.81 -17.04
C THR A 62 2.04 39.34 -17.34
N PRO A 63 2.69 39.88 -18.38
CA PRO A 63 4.06 39.49 -18.74
C PRO A 63 5.05 39.70 -17.58
N GLU A 64 4.82 40.73 -16.76
CA GLU A 64 5.65 41.02 -15.57
C GLU A 64 5.57 39.93 -14.51
N VAL A 65 4.39 39.33 -14.29
CA VAL A 65 4.22 38.22 -13.34
C VAL A 65 4.92 36.97 -13.85
N LEU A 66 4.88 36.71 -15.15
CA LEU A 66 5.59 35.58 -15.76
C LEU A 66 7.10 35.72 -15.63
N ASP A 67 7.65 36.91 -15.82
CA ASP A 67 9.09 37.14 -15.67
C ASP A 67 9.52 37.09 -14.20
N ALA A 68 8.70 37.58 -13.26
CA ALA A 68 8.93 37.40 -11.84
C ALA A 68 8.91 35.91 -11.42
N MET A 69 7.99 35.11 -11.98
CA MET A 69 7.96 33.66 -11.75
C MET A 69 9.19 32.96 -12.34
N ARG A 70 9.63 33.33 -13.55
CA ARG A 70 10.83 32.78 -14.18
C ARG A 70 12.08 33.05 -13.36
N LEU A 71 12.27 34.29 -12.91
CA LEU A 71 13.41 34.66 -12.06
C LEU A 71 13.38 33.89 -10.73
N ARG A 72 12.21 33.70 -10.14
CA ARG A 72 12.08 32.94 -8.90
C ARG A 72 12.39 31.45 -9.09
N ILE A 73 12.00 30.86 -10.21
CA ILE A 73 12.33 29.47 -10.55
C ILE A 73 13.85 29.32 -10.69
N ILE A 74 14.51 30.21 -11.45
CA ILE A 74 15.96 30.18 -11.62
C ILE A 74 16.69 30.32 -10.27
N GLN A 75 16.23 31.24 -9.41
CA GLN A 75 16.80 31.43 -8.08
C GLN A 75 16.64 30.19 -7.20
N LEU A 76 15.48 29.52 -7.25
CA LEU A 76 15.25 28.27 -6.52
C LEU A 76 16.10 27.13 -7.09
N GLU A 77 16.30 27.08 -8.40
CA GLU A 77 17.19 26.11 -9.03
C GLU A 77 18.66 26.32 -8.62
N ASP A 78 19.13 27.58 -8.54
CA ASP A 78 20.47 27.91 -8.02
C ASP A 78 20.63 27.59 -6.52
N GLU A 79 19.59 27.85 -5.70
CA GLU A 79 19.56 27.48 -4.28
C GLU A 79 19.58 25.95 -4.08
N LEU A 80 19.00 25.17 -5.00
CA LEU A 80 19.08 23.70 -4.98
C LEU A 80 20.39 23.16 -5.56
N ALA A 81 20.97 23.85 -6.54
CA ALA A 81 22.23 23.46 -7.17
C ALA A 81 23.46 23.79 -6.31
N THR A 82 23.34 24.75 -5.39
CA THR A 82 24.40 25.08 -4.43
C THR A 82 24.27 24.23 -3.16
N PRO A 83 25.11 23.19 -2.97
CA PRO A 83 25.12 22.47 -1.69
C PRO A 83 25.50 23.45 -0.55
N PRO A 84 24.87 23.33 0.63
CA PRO A 84 25.06 24.30 1.71
C PRO A 84 26.54 24.42 2.10
N PRO A 85 27.05 25.65 2.31
CA PRO A 85 28.46 25.88 2.58
C PRO A 85 28.85 25.25 3.93
N ALA A 86 29.69 24.22 3.86
CA ALA A 86 30.39 23.65 5.00
C ALA A 86 31.32 24.71 5.61
N LYS A 87 30.82 25.46 6.60
CA LYS A 87 31.66 26.40 7.37
C LYS A 87 32.59 25.61 8.31
N ARG A 88 33.88 25.58 7.92
CA ARG A 88 35.11 25.94 8.68
C ARG A 88 35.01 25.91 10.22
N ALA A 89 35.98 25.45 11.02
CA ALA A 89 37.30 24.88 10.84
C ALA A 89 37.82 24.42 12.22
N LYS A 90 38.70 23.40 12.28
CA LYS A 90 39.88 23.44 13.14
C LYS A 90 40.97 22.55 12.56
N THR A 91 42.05 23.19 12.10
CA THR A 91 43.30 22.61 11.66
C THR A 91 44.15 22.20 12.87
N ALA A 92 44.73 21.00 12.81
CA ALA A 92 46.08 20.68 13.30
C ALA A 92 46.58 19.41 12.60
N ALA A 93 47.85 19.44 12.22
CA ALA A 93 48.54 18.53 11.32
C ALA A 93 48.86 17.16 11.93
N SER A 94 48.96 16.10 11.11
CA SER A 94 50.24 15.51 10.68
C SER A 94 50.10 14.11 10.03
N ALA A 95 50.84 13.95 8.93
CA ALA A 95 51.47 12.73 8.39
C ALA A 95 50.68 11.62 7.65
N SER A 96 50.95 11.59 6.33
CA SER A 96 51.30 10.46 5.44
C SER A 96 50.45 9.18 5.31
N ALA A 97 49.88 9.07 4.09
CA ALA A 97 49.93 7.93 3.14
C ALA A 97 49.65 6.50 3.63
N VAL A 98 48.64 5.83 3.06
CA VAL A 98 48.73 4.82 1.97
C VAL A 98 47.30 4.42 1.57
N ALA A 99 47.11 4.15 0.28
CA ALA A 99 45.87 3.75 -0.38
C ALA A 99 45.18 2.52 0.25
N SER A 100 43.85 2.52 0.28
CA SER A 100 42.96 1.37 0.03
C SER A 100 41.47 1.78 0.08
N THR A 101 40.80 1.63 -1.06
CA THR A 101 39.37 1.25 -1.21
C THR A 101 38.40 1.73 -0.12
N SER A 102 37.94 2.98 -0.25
CA SER A 102 36.81 3.51 0.53
C SER A 102 35.49 2.91 0.03
N SER A 103 35.08 1.89 0.78
CA SER A 103 33.71 1.43 0.94
C SER A 103 32.83 2.62 1.31
N ALA A 104 31.68 2.75 0.63
CA ALA A 104 30.65 3.72 0.97
C ALA A 104 30.12 3.41 2.38
N ALA A 105 30.64 4.12 3.38
CA ALA A 105 30.10 4.11 4.73
C ALA A 105 28.75 4.85 4.72
N PRO A 106 27.66 4.27 5.27
CA PRO A 106 26.40 4.96 5.37
C PRO A 106 26.54 6.07 6.43
N THR A 107 26.17 7.27 6.05
CA THR A 107 26.06 8.44 6.91
C THR A 107 25.04 8.17 8.02
N ALA A 108 25.53 8.06 9.26
CA ALA A 108 24.76 7.68 10.45
C ALA A 108 23.65 8.67 10.88
N SER A 109 23.42 9.75 10.11
CA SER A 109 22.42 10.79 10.40
C SER A 109 21.11 10.66 9.62
N SER A 110 21.03 9.87 8.54
CA SER A 110 19.78 9.66 7.78
C SER A 110 18.85 8.61 8.41
N SER A 111 19.42 7.73 9.24
CA SER A 111 18.73 6.55 9.80
C SER A 111 17.48 6.87 10.61
N LYS A 112 17.49 7.94 11.41
CA LYS A 112 16.34 8.32 12.25
C LYS A 112 15.15 8.84 11.43
N ALA A 113 15.39 9.53 10.33
CA ALA A 113 14.32 10.05 9.47
C ALA A 113 13.69 8.92 8.65
N GLU A 114 14.52 8.04 8.10
CA GLU A 114 14.08 6.85 7.37
C GLU A 114 13.32 5.88 8.27
N GLU A 115 13.76 5.69 9.52
CA GLU A 115 13.04 4.83 10.47
C GLU A 115 11.65 5.38 10.81
N LYS A 116 11.50 6.70 10.95
CA LYS A 116 10.18 7.33 11.15
C LYS A 116 9.26 7.13 9.94
N LYS A 117 9.78 7.33 8.72
CA LYS A 117 9.02 7.07 7.48
C LYS A 117 8.60 5.60 7.39
N ARG A 118 9.53 4.68 7.68
CA ARG A 118 9.28 3.24 7.72
C ARG A 118 8.16 2.90 8.71
N LYS A 119 8.24 3.38 9.96
CA LYS A 119 7.20 3.15 10.99
C LYS A 119 5.84 3.68 10.53
N MET A 120 5.80 4.86 9.92
CA MET A 120 4.57 5.44 9.39
C MET A 120 3.96 4.60 8.27
N GLN A 121 4.78 4.08 7.35
CA GLN A 121 4.32 3.21 6.26
C GLN A 121 3.83 1.85 6.78
N VAL A 122 4.57 1.22 7.70
CA VAL A 122 4.15 -0.03 8.34
C VAL A 122 2.83 0.15 9.08
N LYS A 123 2.67 1.27 9.81
CA LYS A 123 1.42 1.61 10.46
C LYS A 123 0.28 1.80 9.46
N LYS A 124 0.52 2.49 8.33
CA LYS A 124 -0.49 2.68 7.26
C LYS A 124 -0.96 1.32 6.71
N ILE A 125 -0.02 0.41 6.42
CA ILE A 125 -0.32 -0.96 5.96
C ILE A 125 -1.14 -1.71 7.00
N PHE A 126 -0.76 -1.62 8.26
CA PHE A 126 -1.47 -2.28 9.36
C PHE A 126 -2.88 -1.72 9.57
N ASP A 127 -3.06 -0.40 9.53
CA ASP A 127 -4.36 0.25 9.65
C ASP A 127 -5.28 -0.10 8.46
N HIS A 128 -4.72 -0.25 7.25
CA HIS A 128 -5.46 -0.73 6.07
C HIS A 128 -5.91 -2.19 6.27
N LEU A 129 -4.99 -3.07 6.66
CA LEU A 129 -5.31 -4.46 6.98
C LEU A 129 -6.40 -4.57 8.07
N LYS A 130 -6.32 -3.75 9.11
CA LYS A 130 -7.33 -3.71 10.19
C LYS A 130 -8.72 -3.29 9.69
N LYS A 131 -8.80 -2.39 8.72
CA LYS A 131 -10.08 -2.00 8.09
C LYS A 131 -10.62 -3.15 7.25
N GLU A 132 -9.76 -3.78 6.44
CA GLU A 132 -10.15 -4.92 5.60
C GLU A 132 -10.59 -6.14 6.43
N CYS A 133 -9.94 -6.44 7.55
CA CYS A 133 -10.40 -7.50 8.46
C CYS A 133 -11.81 -7.27 9.03
N LYS A 134 -12.29 -6.03 9.03
CA LYS A 134 -13.63 -5.67 9.54
C LYS A 134 -14.66 -5.44 8.44
N SER A 135 -14.25 -5.52 7.17
CA SER A 135 -15.15 -5.31 6.05
C SER A 135 -16.13 -6.48 5.92
N ASP A 136 -17.27 -6.24 5.29
CA ASP A 136 -18.30 -7.26 5.10
C ASP A 136 -17.93 -8.29 4.01
N SER A 137 -16.86 -8.02 3.24
CA SER A 137 -16.30 -8.97 2.28
C SER A 137 -15.50 -10.09 2.96
N VAL A 138 -14.93 -9.82 4.14
CA VAL A 138 -14.14 -10.78 4.91
C VAL A 138 -14.99 -11.43 6.01
N LYS A 139 -15.60 -12.58 5.67
CA LYS A 139 -16.45 -13.34 6.60
C LYS A 139 -15.69 -14.46 7.31
N PHE A 140 -15.27 -14.25 8.55
CA PHE A 140 -14.58 -15.29 9.32
C PHE A 140 -15.58 -16.38 9.77
N GLN A 141 -15.31 -17.62 9.36
CA GLN A 141 -16.15 -18.82 9.57
C GLN A 141 -15.30 -20.06 9.92
N GLY A 142 -14.16 -19.84 10.59
CA GLY A 142 -13.16 -20.87 10.91
C GLY A 142 -12.20 -21.24 9.77
N SER A 143 -12.36 -20.67 8.57
CA SER A 143 -11.40 -20.82 7.46
C SER A 143 -10.44 -19.64 7.35
N LEU A 144 -9.25 -19.89 6.81
CA LEU A 144 -8.29 -18.84 6.47
C LEU A 144 -8.88 -17.96 5.36
N LYS A 145 -8.59 -16.67 5.45
CA LYS A 145 -9.00 -15.67 4.46
C LYS A 145 -7.79 -14.97 3.89
N THR A 146 -7.84 -14.71 2.60
CA THR A 146 -6.82 -13.93 1.90
C THR A 146 -7.31 -12.50 1.74
N ILE A 147 -6.59 -11.55 2.31
CA ILE A 147 -6.82 -10.12 2.13
C ILE A 147 -5.74 -9.59 1.20
N LYS A 148 -6.14 -8.93 0.11
CA LYS A 148 -5.22 -8.39 -0.88
C LYS A 148 -5.54 -6.93 -1.12
N PHE A 149 -4.53 -6.08 -1.01
CA PHE A 149 -4.63 -4.69 -1.43
C PHE A 149 -3.32 -4.19 -2.03
N ASP A 150 -3.43 -3.12 -2.81
CA ASP A 150 -2.36 -2.56 -3.58
C ASP A 150 -1.97 -1.19 -3.00
N GLU A 151 -0.67 -0.92 -2.92
CA GLU A 151 -0.09 0.36 -2.53
C GLU A 151 0.91 0.81 -3.59
N VAL A 152 1.04 2.12 -3.77
CA VAL A 152 2.08 2.70 -4.64
C VAL A 152 3.27 3.02 -3.75
N LEU A 153 4.42 2.41 -4.04
CA LEU A 153 5.67 2.58 -3.30
C LEU A 153 6.81 2.80 -4.28
N GLU A 154 7.70 3.73 -3.96
CA GLU A 154 8.94 3.89 -4.71
C GLU A 154 9.92 2.75 -4.39
N GLN A 155 10.84 2.48 -5.31
CA GLN A 155 11.80 1.38 -5.16
C GLN A 155 12.64 1.53 -3.88
N ALA A 156 13.10 2.75 -3.56
CA ALA A 156 13.89 3.00 -2.35
C ALA A 156 13.09 2.74 -1.07
N GLU A 157 11.79 3.09 -1.06
CA GLU A 157 10.89 2.83 0.07
C GLU A 157 10.61 1.34 0.23
N PHE A 158 10.36 0.64 -0.89
CA PHE A 158 10.18 -0.80 -0.92
C PHE A 158 11.41 -1.54 -0.38
N GLU A 159 12.61 -1.19 -0.84
CA GLU A 159 13.86 -1.79 -0.36
C GLU A 159 14.10 -1.50 1.12
N THR A 160 13.78 -0.30 1.61
CA THR A 160 13.89 0.04 3.04
C THR A 160 12.90 -0.76 3.90
N LEU A 161 11.68 -0.98 3.39
CA LEU A 161 10.63 -1.70 4.09
C LEU A 161 10.85 -3.21 4.10
N PHE A 162 11.12 -3.80 2.94
CA PHE A 162 11.10 -5.25 2.73
C PHE A 162 12.47 -5.84 2.35
N GLY A 163 13.44 -5.02 1.97
CA GLY A 163 14.78 -5.47 1.62
C GLY A 163 15.46 -6.23 2.76
N GLY A 164 16.02 -7.40 2.44
CA GLY A 164 16.69 -8.28 3.39
C GLY A 164 15.78 -8.92 4.46
N LYS A 165 14.45 -8.79 4.32
CA LYS A 165 13.46 -9.39 5.23
C LYS A 165 12.65 -10.45 4.51
N GLY A 166 12.19 -11.46 5.25
CA GLY A 166 11.42 -12.54 4.66
C GLY A 166 12.26 -13.46 3.76
N HIS A 167 11.59 -14.28 2.97
CA HIS A 167 12.18 -15.17 2.00
C HIS A 167 11.99 -14.58 0.59
N LEU A 168 13.09 -14.25 -0.09
CA LEU A 168 13.05 -13.74 -1.46
C LEU A 168 12.78 -14.90 -2.43
N VAL A 169 11.60 -14.90 -3.05
CA VAL A 169 11.19 -15.93 -4.02
C VAL A 169 11.71 -15.58 -5.41
N GLN A 170 11.56 -14.31 -5.81
CA GLN A 170 11.98 -13.77 -7.10
C GLN A 170 12.43 -12.32 -6.96
N PRO A 171 13.42 -11.84 -7.73
CA PRO A 171 14.25 -12.62 -8.66
C PRO A 171 15.32 -13.44 -7.92
N THR A 172 15.51 -14.70 -8.30
CA THR A 172 16.63 -15.52 -7.83
C THR A 172 17.44 -16.04 -9.03
N PRO A 173 18.74 -16.36 -8.86
CA PRO A 173 19.55 -16.87 -9.97
C PRO A 173 18.94 -18.11 -10.64
N GLN A 174 18.28 -18.95 -9.84
CA GLN A 174 17.62 -20.18 -10.28
C GLN A 174 16.18 -19.95 -10.78
N ASN A 175 15.46 -18.95 -10.26
CA ASN A 175 14.07 -18.68 -10.63
C ASN A 175 13.88 -17.24 -11.13
N LYS A 176 13.70 -17.11 -12.45
CA LYS A 176 13.45 -15.84 -13.17
C LYS A 176 14.45 -14.73 -12.76
N PRO A 177 15.74 -14.86 -13.09
CA PRO A 177 16.77 -13.90 -12.68
C PRO A 177 16.57 -12.49 -13.25
N LYS A 178 15.87 -12.37 -14.39
CA LYS A 178 15.56 -11.09 -15.05
C LYS A 178 14.15 -10.58 -14.72
N SER A 179 13.51 -11.12 -13.67
CA SER A 179 12.16 -10.68 -13.29
C SER A 179 12.18 -9.22 -12.86
N VAL A 180 11.27 -8.44 -13.44
CA VAL A 180 10.99 -7.06 -13.03
C VAL A 180 10.12 -7.01 -11.77
N VAL A 181 9.55 -8.16 -11.40
CA VAL A 181 8.71 -8.33 -10.22
C VAL A 181 9.52 -9.00 -9.11
N THR A 182 9.53 -8.35 -7.95
CA THR A 182 10.13 -8.86 -6.72
C THR A 182 9.04 -9.45 -5.84
N ILE A 183 9.20 -10.73 -5.47
CA ILE A 183 8.26 -11.44 -4.59
C ILE A 183 8.98 -11.85 -3.32
N ILE A 184 8.46 -11.42 -2.18
CA ILE A 184 9.00 -11.70 -0.85
C ILE A 184 7.90 -12.35 -0.01
N GLU A 185 8.20 -13.49 0.58
CA GLU A 185 7.27 -14.25 1.42
C GLU A 185 7.68 -14.21 2.91
N PHE A 186 6.69 -13.98 3.76
CA PHE A 186 6.79 -13.98 5.21
C PHE A 186 5.92 -15.12 5.75
N ASN A 187 6.46 -16.34 5.72
CA ASN A 187 5.74 -17.54 6.13
C ASN A 187 5.92 -17.87 7.63
N ASN A 188 6.86 -17.21 8.30
CA ASN A 188 7.16 -17.44 9.70
C ASN A 188 6.59 -16.32 10.58
N ALA A 189 5.95 -16.67 11.70
CA ALA A 189 5.39 -15.72 12.65
C ALA A 189 6.45 -14.75 13.18
N THR A 190 7.70 -15.22 13.36
CA THR A 190 8.83 -14.38 13.77
C THR A 190 9.15 -13.30 12.74
N HIS A 191 9.05 -13.60 11.44
CA HIS A 191 9.30 -12.62 10.39
C HIS A 191 8.21 -11.54 10.36
N ILE A 192 6.96 -11.94 10.57
CA ILE A 192 5.81 -11.03 10.68
C ILE A 192 5.98 -10.13 11.92
N GLN A 193 6.35 -10.70 13.07
CA GLN A 193 6.61 -9.96 14.29
C GLN A 193 7.80 -9.00 14.14
N ASN A 194 8.88 -9.40 13.46
CA ASN A 194 10.02 -8.52 13.18
C ASN A 194 9.67 -7.39 12.20
N PHE A 195 8.72 -7.64 11.28
CA PHE A 195 8.30 -6.64 10.30
C PHE A 195 7.41 -5.56 10.95
N PHE A 196 6.37 -5.98 11.68
CA PHE A 196 5.45 -5.06 12.35
C PHE A 196 5.96 -4.53 13.69
N GLY A 197 6.83 -5.28 14.37
CA GLY A 197 7.39 -4.92 15.68
C GLY A 197 6.31 -4.55 16.69
N ASP A 198 6.50 -3.42 17.35
CA ASP A 198 5.59 -2.86 18.35
C ASP A 198 4.23 -2.41 17.77
N GLU A 199 4.12 -2.27 16.45
CA GLU A 199 2.85 -1.89 15.80
C GLU A 199 1.92 -3.09 15.59
N LEU A 200 2.37 -4.32 15.87
CA LEU A 200 1.56 -5.53 15.79
C LEU A 200 0.56 -5.59 16.95
N LYS A 201 -0.50 -4.80 16.85
CA LYS A 201 -1.63 -4.84 17.78
C LYS A 201 -2.53 -6.05 17.48
N PRO A 202 -3.31 -6.55 18.44
CA PRO A 202 -4.31 -7.58 18.17
C PRO A 202 -5.28 -7.12 17.07
N LEU A 203 -5.39 -7.91 16.00
CA LEU A 203 -6.35 -7.66 14.93
C LEU A 203 -7.72 -8.21 15.35
N LYS A 204 -8.77 -7.46 15.02
CA LYS A 204 -10.16 -7.90 15.23
C LYS A 204 -10.89 -7.97 13.90
N GLY A 205 -11.60 -9.06 13.67
CA GLY A 205 -12.50 -9.27 12.54
C GLY A 205 -13.95 -9.49 12.99
N ASN A 206 -14.82 -9.78 12.02
CA ASN A 206 -16.22 -10.12 12.28
C ASN A 206 -16.47 -11.61 12.00
N VAL A 207 -17.06 -12.33 12.96
CA VAL A 207 -17.53 -13.70 12.77
C VAL A 207 -18.89 -13.66 12.09
N TRP A 208 -19.10 -14.55 11.13
CA TRP A 208 -20.38 -14.69 10.43
C TRP A 208 -20.91 -16.10 10.59
N SER A 209 -22.23 -16.25 10.70
CA SER A 209 -22.87 -17.56 10.64
C SER A 209 -22.67 -18.17 9.24
N ARG A 210 -22.58 -19.50 9.19
CA ARG A 210 -22.66 -20.23 7.92
C ARG A 210 -24.11 -20.14 7.43
N GLY A 211 -24.33 -19.31 6.41
CA GLY A 211 -25.63 -19.25 5.73
C GLY A 211 -25.89 -20.52 4.93
N GLY A 212 -27.08 -20.62 4.35
CA GLY A 212 -27.44 -21.75 3.48
C GLY A 212 -28.11 -22.92 4.20
N ILE A 213 -28.44 -22.78 5.49
CA ILE A 213 -29.37 -23.71 6.13
C ILE A 213 -30.75 -23.43 5.50
N PRO A 214 -31.39 -24.43 4.87
CA PRO A 214 -32.74 -24.28 4.34
C PRO A 214 -33.66 -23.98 5.50
N MET A 215 -34.17 -22.75 5.58
CA MET A 215 -35.24 -22.48 6.53
C MET A 215 -36.47 -23.19 6.00
N ARG A 216 -36.91 -24.23 6.73
CA ARG A 216 -38.29 -24.72 6.60
C ARG A 216 -39.18 -23.57 7.05
N GLY A 217 -39.60 -22.74 6.10
CA GLY A 217 -40.72 -21.86 6.32
C GLY A 217 -41.89 -22.74 6.74
N PHE A 218 -42.34 -22.60 7.98
CA PHE A 218 -43.65 -23.10 8.42
C PHE A 218 -44.72 -22.22 7.76
N GLY A 219 -44.80 -22.33 6.42
CA GLY A 219 -45.89 -21.78 5.64
C GLY A 219 -47.09 -22.67 5.84
N PHE A 220 -47.97 -22.26 6.75
CA PHE A 220 -49.28 -22.88 6.97
C PHE A 220 -50.24 -22.68 5.79
N PHE A 221 -49.80 -22.13 4.66
CA PHE A 221 -50.58 -22.07 3.42
C PHE A 221 -49.63 -22.19 2.22
N GLY A 222 -49.86 -23.22 1.40
CA GLY A 222 -48.96 -23.68 0.35
C GLY A 222 -48.44 -22.57 -0.58
N GLY A 223 -47.13 -22.43 -0.63
CA GLY A 223 -46.42 -21.53 -1.53
C GLY A 223 -44.92 -21.75 -1.41
N GLY A 224 -44.39 -22.68 -2.19
CA GLY A 224 -43.00 -23.12 -2.16
C GLY A 224 -42.02 -21.99 -2.43
N GLY A 225 -41.29 -21.59 -1.40
CA GLY A 225 -40.23 -20.57 -1.49
C GLY A 225 -39.24 -20.71 -0.33
N GLY A 226 -38.63 -21.89 -0.19
CA GLY A 226 -37.59 -22.12 0.82
C GLY A 226 -36.31 -21.36 0.47
N GLY A 227 -36.19 -20.12 0.94
CA GLY A 227 -34.98 -19.33 0.79
C GLY A 227 -33.83 -19.87 1.66
N LEU A 228 -32.61 -19.83 1.14
CA LEU A 228 -31.39 -20.08 1.92
C LEU A 228 -31.20 -18.93 2.92
N SER A 229 -31.02 -19.25 4.20
CA SER A 229 -30.75 -18.23 5.22
C SER A 229 -29.47 -17.46 4.86
N LYS A 230 -29.55 -16.12 4.89
CA LYS A 230 -28.38 -15.27 4.68
C LYS A 230 -27.43 -15.43 5.86
N SER A 231 -26.13 -15.32 5.61
CA SER A 231 -25.12 -15.24 6.68
C SER A 231 -25.39 -13.99 7.54
N ILE A 232 -25.41 -14.15 8.87
CA ILE A 232 -25.63 -13.07 9.83
C ILE A 232 -24.33 -12.85 10.60
N LYS A 233 -23.98 -11.60 10.88
CA LYS A 233 -22.83 -11.25 11.71
C LYS A 233 -23.10 -11.70 13.16
N GLN A 234 -22.28 -12.60 13.68
CA GLN A 234 -22.43 -13.18 15.02
C GLN A 234 -21.69 -12.39 16.09
N GLY A 235 -20.61 -11.69 15.74
CA GLY A 235 -19.84 -10.91 16.70
C GLY A 235 -18.45 -10.53 16.17
N SER A 236 -17.59 -10.08 17.08
CA SER A 236 -16.17 -9.85 16.78
C SER A 236 -15.32 -11.06 17.17
N CYS A 237 -14.30 -11.38 16.38
CA CYS A 237 -13.25 -12.33 16.75
C CYS A 237 -11.87 -11.70 16.71
N ASP A 238 -10.94 -12.32 17.41
CA ASP A 238 -9.52 -12.03 17.25
C ASP A 238 -8.97 -12.76 16.03
N VAL A 239 -8.06 -12.09 15.33
CA VAL A 239 -7.51 -12.53 14.05
C VAL A 239 -6.00 -12.50 14.14
N THR A 240 -5.35 -13.54 13.62
CA THR A 240 -3.89 -13.61 13.48
C THR A 240 -3.49 -13.67 12.02
N ILE A 241 -2.34 -13.05 11.71
CA ILE A 241 -1.72 -13.13 10.39
C ILE A 241 -0.89 -14.41 10.37
N ARG A 242 -1.17 -15.29 9.40
CA ARG A 242 -0.45 -16.56 9.21
C ARG A 242 0.70 -16.40 8.21
N SER A 243 0.45 -15.72 7.11
CA SER A 243 1.45 -15.44 6.07
C SER A 243 1.23 -14.07 5.45
N LEU A 244 2.31 -13.48 4.94
CA LEU A 244 2.28 -12.26 4.14
C LEU A 244 3.14 -12.48 2.89
N GLU A 245 2.55 -12.31 1.72
CA GLU A 245 3.23 -12.31 0.43
C GLU A 245 3.24 -10.88 -0.12
N VAL A 246 4.43 -10.38 -0.45
CA VAL A 246 4.64 -9.04 -0.97
C VAL A 246 5.11 -9.16 -2.41
N ASN A 247 4.37 -8.57 -3.34
CA ASN A 247 4.68 -8.58 -4.76
C ASN A 247 4.85 -7.14 -5.25
N TYR A 248 6.08 -6.78 -5.61
CA TYR A 248 6.43 -5.45 -6.07
C TYR A 248 6.80 -5.47 -7.56
N SER A 249 6.15 -4.62 -8.34
CA SER A 249 6.44 -4.42 -9.76
C SER A 249 7.17 -3.09 -9.96
N LYS A 250 8.45 -3.15 -10.36
CA LYS A 250 9.26 -1.95 -10.60
C LYS A 250 8.68 -1.02 -11.69
N ASN A 251 8.03 -1.59 -12.71
CA ASN A 251 7.47 -0.81 -13.81
C ASN A 251 6.26 0.04 -13.41
N ASN A 252 5.41 -0.48 -12.53
CA ASN A 252 4.17 0.18 -12.14
C ASN A 252 4.28 0.89 -10.79
N LEU A 253 5.45 0.84 -10.13
CA LEU A 253 5.66 1.27 -8.75
C LEU A 253 4.60 0.72 -7.78
N LYS A 254 4.11 -0.48 -8.09
CA LYS A 254 2.95 -1.08 -7.44
C LYS A 254 3.40 -2.21 -6.54
N CYS A 255 3.10 -2.08 -5.26
CA CYS A 255 3.30 -3.08 -4.23
C CYS A 255 1.96 -3.72 -3.86
N THR A 256 1.79 -4.98 -4.21
CA THR A 256 0.62 -5.80 -3.85
C THR A 256 0.95 -6.55 -2.57
N LEU A 257 0.15 -6.35 -1.53
CA LEU A 257 0.28 -7.03 -0.24
C LEU A 257 -0.86 -8.05 -0.12
N LYS A 258 -0.50 -9.32 0.08
CA LYS A 258 -1.45 -10.42 0.22
C LYS A 258 -1.23 -11.08 1.58
N PHE A 259 -2.19 -10.89 2.48
CA PHE A 259 -2.19 -11.44 3.82
C PHE A 259 -3.08 -12.68 3.88
N GLU A 260 -2.59 -13.77 4.47
CA GLU A 260 -3.46 -14.84 4.94
C GLU A 260 -3.73 -14.66 6.41
N VAL A 261 -5.01 -14.49 6.75
CA VAL A 261 -5.46 -14.24 8.12
C VAL A 261 -6.38 -15.37 8.58
N GLY A 262 -6.25 -15.75 9.84
CA GLY A 262 -7.04 -16.80 10.48
C GLY A 262 -7.73 -16.28 11.72
N GLN A 263 -8.93 -16.80 12.00
CA GLN A 263 -9.60 -16.57 13.27
C GLN A 263 -8.86 -17.32 14.39
N VAL A 264 -8.59 -16.63 15.49
CA VAL A 264 -8.05 -17.23 16.72
C VAL A 264 -9.21 -17.76 17.56
N GLY A 265 -9.04 -18.95 18.15
CA GLY A 265 -10.05 -19.53 19.05
C GLY A 265 -11.35 -19.91 18.35
N GLY A 266 -11.27 -20.35 17.08
CA GLY A 266 -12.44 -20.75 16.30
C GLY A 266 -13.31 -21.76 17.06
N TYR A 267 -14.57 -21.37 17.30
CA TYR A 267 -15.69 -22.13 17.87
C TYR A 267 -15.50 -23.66 17.78
N GLY A 268 -14.86 -24.20 18.82
CA GLY A 268 -14.70 -25.64 19.09
C GLY A 268 -15.32 -26.04 20.44
N GLY A 269 -16.21 -25.21 21.00
CA GLY A 269 -17.12 -25.56 22.08
C GLY A 269 -18.51 -25.21 21.58
N GLY A 270 -19.37 -26.19 21.33
CA GLY A 270 -20.02 -26.92 22.41
C GLY A 270 -21.39 -26.26 22.55
N TYR A 271 -22.43 -26.92 22.08
CA TYR A 271 -23.79 -26.53 22.38
C TYR A 271 -23.96 -26.64 23.89
N ASP A 272 -23.69 -25.55 24.61
CA ASP A 272 -24.16 -25.37 25.98
C ASP A 272 -25.54 -24.73 25.86
N SER A 273 -26.51 -25.55 25.47
CA SER A 273 -27.93 -25.18 25.46
C SER A 273 -28.55 -25.64 26.78
N ASP A 274 -28.23 -24.90 27.84
CA ASP A 274 -29.13 -24.79 28.98
C ASP A 274 -30.16 -23.70 28.63
N TYR A 275 -31.26 -24.09 27.97
CA TYR A 275 -32.57 -23.41 28.00
C TYR A 275 -33.65 -24.28 27.38
#